data_AF-A0A2U1W193-F1
#
_entry.id   AF-A0A2U1W193-F1
#
_cell.length_a   1.000
_cell.length_b   1.000
_cell.length_c   1.000
_cell.angle_alpha   90.00
_cell.angle_beta   90.00
_cell.angle_gamma   90.00
#
_symmetry.space_group_name_H-M   'P 1'
#
loop_
_entity.id
_entity.type
_entity.pdbx_description
1 polymer ?
#
loop_
_entity_poly.entity_id
_entity_poly.type
_entity_poly.pdbx_seq_one_letter_code
_entity_poly.pdbx_strand_id
1 'polypeptide(L)'
;MSFTKALNGYRRVATRVGDSLQAIAAREMGDAARWPDLAQINNLMPPYITDDPALAGSQVLLSGAPIMLPTAAPPSTGVADAHSMFGCDIALTNGRIEVTDGGDLRLTEGVANLNQALRHALATDPGDLLFHQGYGCPARTLIGRPGGEVNNQLAAMFVARTLRADPRVARVENPTADIQGDGIAVTATAVTVDGQHLPVGMGMNNAFSD
;
A
#
# COMPACT_ATOMS: atom_id res chain seq x y z
N MET A 1 1.76 -25.54 9.87
CA MET A 1 2.54 -24.87 8.80
C MET A 1 3.18 -23.62 9.42
N SER A 2 4.51 -23.48 9.34
CA SER A 2 5.23 -22.33 9.91
C SER A 2 5.55 -21.35 8.78
N PHE A 3 4.94 -20.16 8.82
CA PHE A 3 5.34 -19.05 7.95
C PHE A 3 6.48 -18.31 8.63
N THR A 4 7.72 -18.72 8.36
CA THR A 4 8.90 -18.02 8.88
C THR A 4 9.25 -16.88 7.94
N LYS A 5 8.86 -15.66 8.29
CA LYS A 5 9.32 -14.45 7.60
C LYS A 5 10.76 -14.18 8.02
N ALA A 6 11.71 -14.28 7.09
CA ALA A 6 13.09 -13.88 7.34
C ALA A 6 13.12 -12.37 7.65
N LEU A 7 13.60 -11.99 8.83
CA LEU A 7 13.76 -10.60 9.21
C LEU A 7 15.18 -10.16 8.83
N ASN A 8 15.28 -9.17 7.94
CA ASN A 8 16.56 -8.63 7.46
C ASN A 8 17.28 -7.77 8.53
N GLY A 9 16.70 -7.58 9.72
CA GLY A 9 17.31 -6.90 10.86
C GLY A 9 16.38 -6.78 12.07
N TYR A 10 16.96 -6.60 13.27
CA TYR A 10 16.24 -6.35 14.51
C TYR A 10 16.76 -5.10 15.22
N ARG A 11 15.87 -4.35 15.89
CA ARG A 11 16.25 -3.29 16.84
C ARG A 11 15.74 -3.63 18.23
N ARG A 12 16.45 -3.19 19.27
CA ARG A 12 16.06 -3.38 20.66
C ARG A 12 15.47 -2.09 21.21
N VAL A 13 14.30 -2.18 21.85
CA VAL A 13 13.64 -1.06 22.53
C VAL A 13 13.35 -1.48 23.97
N ALA A 14 13.54 -0.57 24.92
CA ALA A 14 13.20 -0.85 26.33
C ALA A 14 11.68 -0.89 26.51
N THR A 15 11.19 -1.92 27.18
CA THR A 15 9.81 -2.00 27.68
C THR A 15 9.63 -0.98 28.82
N ARG A 16 8.43 -0.42 28.98
CA ARG A 16 8.08 0.50 30.09
C ARG A 16 7.20 -0.21 31.11
N VAL A 17 7.16 0.30 32.34
CA VAL A 17 6.25 -0.18 33.39
C VAL A 17 4.80 -0.06 32.91
N GLY A 18 4.06 -1.16 32.97
CA GLY A 18 2.68 -1.25 32.44
C GLY A 18 2.56 -1.34 30.91
N ASP A 19 3.65 -1.51 30.16
CA ASP A 19 3.56 -1.74 28.71
C ASP A 19 2.92 -3.12 28.43
N SER A 20 2.08 -3.16 27.40
CA SER A 20 1.63 -4.42 26.77
C SER A 20 2.30 -4.58 25.41
N LEU A 21 2.35 -5.82 24.88
CA LEU A 21 2.87 -6.05 23.53
C LEU A 21 2.09 -5.23 22.47
N GLN A 22 0.79 -5.03 22.68
CA GLN A 22 -0.05 -4.19 21.82
C GLN A 22 0.36 -2.72 21.88
N ALA A 23 0.64 -2.19 23.09
CA ALA A 23 1.07 -0.81 23.26
C ALA A 23 2.44 -0.57 22.62
N ILE A 24 3.35 -1.53 22.73
CA ILE A 24 4.67 -1.47 22.08
C ILE A 24 4.53 -1.57 20.55
N ALA A 25 3.70 -2.47 20.04
CA ALA A 25 3.44 -2.59 18.60
C ALA A 25 2.80 -1.31 18.02
N ALA A 26 1.81 -0.73 18.71
CA ALA A 26 1.19 0.53 18.31
C ALA A 26 2.21 1.69 18.29
N ARG A 27 3.05 1.79 19.34
CA ARG A 27 4.05 2.86 19.49
C ARG A 27 5.17 2.77 18.46
N GLU A 28 5.70 1.56 18.25
CA GLU A 28 6.94 1.36 17.51
C GLU A 28 6.72 0.93 16.05
N MET A 29 5.59 0.27 15.76
CA MET A 29 5.28 -0.29 14.45
C MET A 29 4.08 0.40 13.78
N GLY A 30 3.40 1.31 14.49
CA GLY A 30 2.23 2.04 14.00
C GLY A 30 0.95 1.20 13.90
N ASP A 31 1.01 -0.09 14.26
CA ASP A 31 -0.10 -1.02 14.17
C ASP A 31 -0.08 -1.98 15.37
N ALA A 32 -1.11 -1.86 16.23
CA ALA A 32 -1.29 -2.70 17.42
C ALA A 32 -1.52 -4.17 17.07
N ALA A 33 -2.09 -4.48 15.89
CA ALA A 33 -2.41 -5.84 15.47
C ALA A 33 -1.16 -6.69 15.22
N ARG A 34 0.02 -6.06 15.12
CA ARG A 34 1.31 -6.72 14.89
C ARG A 34 1.99 -7.22 16.17
N TRP A 35 1.33 -7.15 17.32
CA TRP A 35 1.85 -7.71 18.57
C TRP A 35 2.19 -9.22 18.51
N PRO A 36 1.54 -10.09 17.71
CA PRO A 36 1.95 -11.49 17.61
C PRO A 36 3.33 -11.66 17.00
N ASP A 37 3.74 -10.78 16.08
CA ASP A 37 5.10 -10.75 15.52
C ASP A 37 6.12 -10.54 16.65
N LEU A 38 5.84 -9.64 17.60
CA LEU A 38 6.72 -9.37 18.74
C LEU A 38 6.85 -10.58 19.67
N ALA A 39 5.73 -11.26 19.97
CA ALA A 39 5.73 -12.47 20.77
C ALA A 39 6.54 -13.59 20.11
N GLN A 40 6.38 -13.78 18.80
CA GLN A 40 7.09 -14.83 18.07
C GLN A 40 8.60 -14.56 17.96
N ILE A 41 9.00 -13.31 17.67
CA ILE A 41 10.42 -12.93 17.56
C ILE A 41 11.16 -13.11 18.88
N ASN A 42 10.49 -12.82 20.00
CA ASN A 42 11.08 -12.89 21.33
C ASN A 42 10.75 -14.20 22.07
N ASN A 43 10.08 -15.16 21.41
CA ASN A 43 9.61 -16.42 22.02
C ASN A 43 8.81 -16.23 23.33
N LEU A 44 7.96 -15.20 23.38
CA LEU A 44 7.21 -14.84 24.60
C LEU A 44 5.93 -15.65 24.74
N MET A 45 5.59 -15.99 25.99
CA MET A 45 4.32 -16.60 26.38
C MET A 45 3.56 -15.68 27.35
N PRO A 46 2.21 -15.72 27.38
CA PRO A 46 1.42 -14.97 28.37
C PRO A 46 1.94 -15.24 29.78
N PRO A 47 2.15 -14.22 30.64
CA PRO A 47 1.66 -12.83 30.53
C PRO A 47 2.53 -11.86 29.69
N TYR A 48 3.54 -12.35 28.97
CA TYR A 48 4.46 -11.61 28.07
C TYR A 48 5.37 -10.56 28.73
N ILE A 49 4.79 -9.61 29.47
CA ILE A 49 5.50 -8.56 30.22
C ILE A 49 4.97 -8.55 31.65
N THR A 50 5.88 -8.47 32.62
CA THR A 50 5.56 -8.43 34.06
C THR A 50 6.39 -7.35 34.76
N ASP A 51 5.83 -6.72 35.79
CA ASP A 51 6.56 -5.83 36.69
C ASP A 51 7.20 -6.61 37.87
N ASP A 52 6.79 -7.86 38.08
CA ASP A 52 7.30 -8.73 39.15
C ASP A 52 8.56 -9.49 38.69
N PRO A 53 9.74 -9.23 39.28
CA PRO A 53 10.98 -9.92 38.92
C PRO A 53 10.94 -11.43 39.22
N ALA A 54 10.05 -11.90 40.09
CA ALA A 54 9.89 -13.34 40.36
C ALA A 54 9.17 -14.09 39.22
N LEU A 55 8.40 -13.38 38.40
CA LEU A 55 7.69 -13.92 37.24
C LEU A 55 8.45 -13.73 35.93
N ALA A 56 9.54 -12.96 35.95
CA ALA A 56 10.39 -12.73 34.79
C ALA A 56 11.25 -13.96 34.47
N GLY A 57 11.38 -14.28 33.18
CA GLY A 57 12.12 -15.44 32.71
C GLY A 57 12.48 -15.35 31.23
N SER A 58 12.89 -16.47 30.64
CA SER A 58 13.26 -16.52 29.22
C SER A 58 12.09 -16.28 28.26
N GLN A 59 10.84 -16.43 28.73
CA GLN A 59 9.62 -16.31 27.94
C GLN A 59 8.67 -15.19 28.42
N VAL A 60 9.04 -14.48 29.50
CA VAL A 60 8.27 -13.37 30.08
C VAL A 60 9.25 -12.26 30.43
N LEU A 61 9.09 -11.09 29.80
CA LEU A 61 10.00 -9.96 29.99
C LEU A 61 9.65 -9.17 31.25
N LEU A 62 10.68 -8.76 32.00
CA LEU A 62 10.52 -7.76 33.04
C LEU A 62 10.35 -6.38 32.40
N SER A 63 9.46 -5.55 32.92
CA SER A 63 9.36 -4.15 32.54
C SER A 63 10.70 -3.43 32.68
N GLY A 64 11.15 -2.77 31.63
CA GLY A 64 12.50 -2.20 31.51
C GLY A 64 13.47 -3.05 30.68
N ALA A 65 13.17 -4.34 30.47
CA ALA A 65 13.99 -5.21 29.65
C ALA A 65 13.87 -4.85 28.15
N PRO A 66 14.96 -5.03 27.37
CA PRO A 66 14.91 -4.80 25.93
C PRO A 66 14.08 -5.87 25.22
N ILE A 67 13.08 -5.45 24.44
CA ILE A 67 12.34 -6.31 23.52
C ILE A 67 12.91 -6.14 22.10
N MET A 68 12.98 -7.22 21.33
CA MET A 68 13.39 -7.21 19.92
C MET A 68 12.21 -6.86 19.02
N LEU A 69 12.40 -5.90 18.13
CA LEU A 69 11.45 -5.53 17.10
C LEU A 69 12.03 -5.79 15.72
N PRO A 70 11.19 -6.16 14.73
CA PRO A 70 11.62 -6.24 13.34
C PRO A 70 11.95 -4.84 12.84
N THR A 71 13.19 -4.62 12.41
CA THR A 71 13.58 -3.38 11.75
C THR A 71 13.24 -3.51 10.26
N ALA A 72 12.63 -2.47 9.67
CA ALA A 72 12.58 -2.37 8.22
C ALA A 72 14.03 -2.43 7.71
N ALA A 73 14.34 -3.40 6.86
CA ALA A 73 15.68 -3.51 6.29
C ALA A 73 16.13 -2.13 5.80
N PRO A 74 17.37 -1.68 6.09
CA PRO A 74 17.87 -0.50 5.40
C PRO A 74 17.69 -0.73 3.90
N PRO A 75 17.27 0.28 3.12
CA PRO A 75 17.08 0.11 1.68
C PRO A 75 18.37 -0.46 1.12
N SER A 76 18.28 -1.64 0.52
CA SER A 76 19.44 -2.33 -0.06
C SER A 76 20.08 -1.39 -1.08
N THR A 77 21.33 -0.99 -0.82
CA THR A 77 22.12 -0.09 -1.68
C THR A 77 22.67 -0.82 -2.92
N GLY A 78 21.96 -1.83 -3.40
CA GLY A 78 22.20 -2.39 -4.73
C GLY A 78 21.59 -1.46 -5.76
N VAL A 79 22.21 -1.38 -6.94
CA VAL A 79 21.56 -0.82 -8.13
C VAL A 79 20.22 -1.55 -8.26
N ALA A 80 19.13 -0.89 -7.91
CA ALA A 80 17.83 -1.50 -8.01
C ALA A 80 17.61 -1.69 -9.50
N ASP A 81 17.68 -2.94 -9.96
CA ASP A 81 17.17 -3.28 -11.27
C ASP A 81 15.73 -2.73 -11.34
N ALA A 82 15.40 -1.97 -12.38
CA ALA A 82 14.06 -1.37 -12.52
C ALA A 82 12.96 -2.45 -12.40
N HIS A 83 13.29 -3.69 -12.76
CA HIS A 83 12.45 -4.87 -12.54
C HIS A 83 12.13 -5.13 -11.06
N SER A 84 13.09 -4.92 -10.14
CA SER A 84 12.89 -5.08 -8.69
C SER A 84 12.10 -3.94 -8.04
N MET A 85 12.17 -2.72 -8.59
CA MET A 85 11.52 -1.53 -8.02
C MET A 85 10.00 -1.53 -8.20
N PHE A 86 9.53 -2.03 -9.35
CA PHE A 86 8.11 -1.99 -9.69
C PHE A 86 7.43 -3.36 -9.61
N GLY A 87 8.22 -4.42 -9.43
CA GLY A 87 7.74 -5.78 -9.21
C GLY A 87 7.10 -6.41 -10.45
N CYS A 88 6.50 -7.59 -10.23
CA CYS A 88 5.82 -8.38 -11.24
C CYS A 88 4.46 -8.82 -10.68
N ASP A 89 3.44 -8.86 -11.53
CA ASP A 89 2.08 -9.31 -11.21
C ASP A 89 1.45 -10.04 -12.40
N ILE A 90 0.28 -10.64 -12.23
CA ILE A 90 -0.51 -11.23 -13.31
C ILE A 90 -0.99 -10.12 -14.23
N ALA A 91 -0.76 -10.28 -15.54
CA ALA A 91 -1.29 -9.37 -16.54
C ALA A 91 -2.80 -9.54 -16.67
N LEU A 92 -3.53 -8.44 -16.54
CA LEU A 92 -4.97 -8.39 -16.77
C LEU A 92 -5.28 -7.63 -18.07
N THR A 93 -5.90 -8.33 -19.01
CA THR A 93 -6.41 -7.72 -20.25
C THR A 93 -7.93 -7.58 -20.12
N ASN A 94 -8.43 -6.35 -20.05
CA ASN A 94 -9.87 -6.07 -19.88
C ASN A 94 -10.49 -6.82 -18.68
N GLY A 95 -9.75 -6.88 -17.56
CA GLY A 95 -10.19 -7.57 -16.36
C GLY A 95 -10.12 -9.11 -16.42
N ARG A 96 -9.56 -9.68 -17.49
CA ARG A 96 -9.38 -11.13 -17.65
C ARG A 96 -7.93 -11.52 -17.49
N ILE A 97 -7.72 -12.68 -16.86
CA ILE A 97 -6.42 -13.34 -16.80
C ILE A 97 -6.20 -14.05 -18.13
N GLU A 98 -5.06 -13.81 -18.74
CA GLU A 98 -4.66 -14.48 -19.97
C GLU A 98 -3.53 -15.48 -19.72
N VAL A 99 -3.41 -16.43 -20.64
CA VAL A 99 -2.41 -17.49 -20.62
C VAL A 99 -1.44 -17.25 -21.78
N THR A 100 -0.19 -17.65 -21.59
CA THR A 100 0.83 -17.69 -22.64
C THR A 100 0.58 -18.85 -23.59
N ASP A 101 1.23 -18.85 -24.75
CA ASP A 101 1.15 -19.97 -25.71
C ASP A 101 1.63 -21.31 -25.10
N GLY A 102 2.46 -21.23 -24.04
CA GLY A 102 2.94 -22.38 -23.27
C GLY A 102 2.00 -22.89 -22.17
N GLY A 103 0.84 -22.24 -21.95
CA GLY A 103 -0.12 -22.66 -20.92
C GLY A 103 0.07 -22.03 -19.54
N ASP A 104 1.07 -21.16 -19.36
CA ASP A 104 1.32 -20.46 -18.09
C ASP A 104 0.59 -19.12 -18.01
N LEU A 105 0.36 -18.60 -16.79
CA LEU A 105 -0.23 -17.27 -16.58
C LEU A 105 0.63 -16.18 -17.22
N ARG A 106 -0.01 -15.24 -17.92
CA ARG A 106 0.69 -14.07 -18.43
C ARG A 106 1.02 -13.12 -17.28
N LEU A 107 2.25 -12.64 -17.26
CA LEU A 107 2.75 -11.70 -16.26
C LEU A 107 2.97 -10.31 -16.87
N THR A 108 2.89 -9.29 -16.03
CA THR A 108 3.31 -7.92 -16.29
C THR A 108 4.37 -7.53 -15.29
N GLU A 109 5.35 -6.75 -15.70
CA GLU A 109 6.53 -6.42 -14.90
C GLU A 109 6.94 -4.96 -15.06
N GLY A 110 7.73 -4.46 -14.12
CA GLY A 110 8.31 -3.13 -14.22
C GLY A 110 7.25 -2.03 -14.24
N VAL A 111 7.48 -1.03 -15.09
CA VAL A 111 6.57 0.13 -15.27
C VAL A 111 5.21 -0.29 -15.83
N ALA A 112 5.15 -1.38 -16.61
CA ALA A 112 3.89 -1.91 -17.12
C ALA A 112 3.01 -2.44 -15.98
N ASN A 113 3.62 -3.09 -14.99
CA ASN A 113 2.93 -3.51 -13.76
C ASN A 113 2.43 -2.28 -12.97
N LEU A 114 3.25 -1.24 -12.82
CA LEU A 114 2.82 -0.01 -12.17
C LEU A 114 1.63 0.63 -12.89
N ASN A 115 1.69 0.77 -14.22
CA ASN A 115 0.60 1.32 -15.00
C ASN A 115 -0.70 0.51 -14.84
N GLN A 116 -0.61 -0.82 -14.85
CA GLN A 116 -1.75 -1.69 -14.58
C GLN A 116 -2.34 -1.43 -13.18
N ALA A 117 -1.51 -1.39 -12.15
CA ALA A 117 -1.94 -1.13 -10.77
C ALA A 117 -2.62 0.24 -10.58
N LEU A 118 -2.05 1.30 -11.19
CA LEU A 118 -2.63 2.65 -11.14
C LEU A 118 -3.99 2.69 -11.85
N ARG A 119 -4.14 2.01 -13.00
CA ARG A 119 -5.43 1.91 -13.70
C ARG A 119 -6.47 1.16 -12.90
N HIS A 120 -6.09 0.07 -12.22
CA HIS A 120 -7.00 -0.65 -11.32
C HIS A 120 -7.46 0.23 -10.16
N ALA A 121 -6.54 0.98 -9.54
CA ALA A 121 -6.86 1.89 -8.45
C ALA A 121 -7.80 3.02 -8.90
N LEU A 122 -7.63 3.54 -10.12
CA LEU A 122 -8.53 4.54 -10.69
C LEU A 122 -9.91 3.96 -11.05
N ALA A 123 -9.97 2.71 -11.48
CA ALA A 123 -11.22 2.05 -11.89
C ALA A 123 -12.05 1.49 -10.72
N THR A 124 -11.48 1.41 -9.51
CA THR A 124 -12.13 0.85 -8.32
C THR A 124 -12.68 1.97 -7.44
N ASP A 125 -13.89 1.83 -6.93
CA ASP A 125 -14.47 2.81 -6.02
C ASP A 125 -14.05 2.53 -4.56
N PRO A 126 -13.78 3.58 -3.75
CA PRO A 126 -13.47 3.39 -2.33
C PRO A 126 -14.59 2.64 -1.61
N GLY A 127 -14.24 1.52 -0.97
CA GLY A 127 -15.18 0.63 -0.28
C GLY A 127 -15.57 -0.63 -1.05
N ASP A 128 -15.28 -0.73 -2.36
CA ASP A 128 -15.54 -1.95 -3.15
C ASP A 128 -14.78 -3.16 -2.62
N LEU A 129 -13.59 -2.92 -2.07
CA LEU A 129 -12.76 -3.93 -1.44
C LEU A 129 -12.99 -3.92 0.07
N LEU A 130 -13.75 -4.89 0.59
CA LEU A 130 -14.14 -4.97 2.00
C LEU A 130 -12.97 -4.84 2.99
N PHE A 131 -11.84 -5.47 2.67
CA PHE A 131 -10.62 -5.45 3.49
C PHE A 131 -9.68 -4.27 3.19
N HIS A 132 -9.97 -3.49 2.14
CA HIS A 132 -9.16 -2.37 1.68
C HIS A 132 -10.05 -1.17 1.36
N GLN A 133 -10.82 -0.71 2.36
CA GLN A 133 -11.82 0.35 2.16
C GLN A 133 -11.22 1.69 1.68
N GLY A 134 -9.94 1.92 1.96
CA GLY A 134 -9.21 3.11 1.49
C GLY A 134 -8.66 3.00 0.06
N TYR A 135 -8.75 1.83 -0.58
CA TYR A 135 -8.29 1.61 -1.95
C TYR A 135 -9.33 2.09 -2.96
N GLY A 136 -8.90 2.78 -4.01
CA GLY A 136 -9.76 3.25 -5.10
C GLY A 136 -9.67 4.74 -5.39
N CYS A 137 -10.51 5.21 -6.29
CA CYS A 137 -10.65 6.62 -6.64
C CYS A 137 -12.11 7.09 -6.47
N PRO A 138 -12.38 8.06 -5.58
CA PRO A 138 -13.73 8.56 -5.36
C PRO A 138 -14.25 9.45 -6.49
N ALA A 139 -13.51 9.62 -7.59
CA ALA A 139 -13.87 10.60 -8.62
C ALA A 139 -15.21 10.25 -9.31
N ARG A 140 -15.65 8.99 -9.31
CA ARG A 140 -16.96 8.60 -9.87
C ARG A 140 -18.14 9.17 -9.09
N THR A 141 -17.93 9.60 -7.83
CA THR A 141 -18.95 10.33 -7.05
C THR A 141 -19.30 11.71 -7.63
N LEU A 142 -18.52 12.18 -8.61
CA LEU A 142 -18.77 13.41 -9.36
C LEU A 142 -19.64 13.18 -10.60
N ILE A 143 -19.87 11.93 -11.01
CA ILE A 143 -20.77 11.61 -12.12
C ILE A 143 -22.18 12.08 -11.76
N GLY A 144 -22.84 12.76 -12.70
CA GLY A 144 -24.16 13.36 -12.51
C GLY A 144 -24.17 14.71 -11.78
N ARG A 145 -23.01 15.22 -11.33
CA ARG A 145 -22.91 16.60 -10.85
C ARG A 145 -22.79 17.58 -12.02
N PRO A 146 -23.26 18.83 -11.88
CA PRO A 146 -23.10 19.83 -12.93
C PRO A 146 -21.62 20.08 -13.24
N GLY A 147 -21.29 20.16 -14.52
CA GLY A 147 -19.94 20.54 -14.97
C GLY A 147 -19.57 21.93 -14.46
N GLY A 148 -18.35 22.09 -13.98
CA GLY A 148 -17.86 23.37 -13.47
C GLY A 148 -16.44 23.26 -12.92
N GLU A 149 -15.77 24.41 -12.84
CA GLU A 149 -14.36 24.50 -12.44
C GLU A 149 -14.07 23.80 -11.11
N VAL A 150 -14.96 23.95 -10.13
CA VAL A 150 -14.82 23.30 -8.81
C VAL A 150 -14.81 21.77 -8.93
N ASN A 151 -15.71 21.20 -9.73
CA ASN A 151 -15.79 19.75 -9.91
C ASN A 151 -14.62 19.23 -10.75
N ASN A 152 -14.12 20.00 -11.71
CA ASN A 152 -12.92 19.68 -12.48
C ASN A 152 -11.67 19.64 -11.57
N GLN A 153 -11.48 20.67 -10.75
CA GLN A 153 -10.38 20.71 -9.78
C GLN A 153 -10.48 19.57 -8.77
N LEU A 154 -11.69 19.27 -8.29
CA LEU A 154 -11.92 18.16 -7.37
C LEU A 154 -11.60 16.80 -8.01
N ALA A 155 -11.99 16.60 -9.27
CA ALA A 155 -11.67 15.39 -10.04
C ALA A 155 -10.14 15.23 -10.19
N ALA A 156 -9.43 16.30 -10.56
CA ALA A 156 -7.98 16.32 -10.66
C ALA A 156 -7.30 16.00 -9.31
N MET A 157 -7.83 16.54 -8.20
CA MET A 157 -7.34 16.24 -6.85
C MET A 157 -7.55 14.78 -6.45
N PHE A 158 -8.72 14.21 -6.77
CA PHE A 158 -9.00 12.79 -6.47
C PHE A 158 -8.08 11.85 -7.24
N VAL A 159 -7.88 12.08 -8.54
CA VAL A 159 -6.92 11.31 -9.33
C VAL A 159 -5.50 11.46 -8.77
N ALA A 160 -5.05 12.68 -8.50
CA ALA A 160 -3.72 12.91 -7.94
C ALA A 160 -3.53 12.25 -6.56
N ARG A 161 -4.57 12.23 -5.72
CA ARG A 161 -4.57 11.53 -4.42
C ARG A 161 -4.43 10.03 -4.62
N THR A 162 -5.22 9.43 -5.51
CA THR A 162 -5.18 7.99 -5.78
C THR A 162 -3.82 7.56 -6.35
N LEU A 163 -3.26 8.33 -7.28
CA LEU A 163 -1.94 8.05 -7.84
C LEU A 163 -0.81 8.15 -6.79
N ARG A 164 -0.85 9.16 -5.91
CA ARG A 164 0.13 9.31 -4.81
C ARG A 164 -0.01 8.25 -3.71
N ALA A 165 -1.10 7.49 -3.67
CA ALA A 165 -1.28 6.44 -2.68
C ALA A 165 -0.41 5.21 -2.97
N ASP A 166 0.05 5.02 -4.22
CA ASP A 166 0.99 3.95 -4.56
C ASP A 166 2.43 4.35 -4.16
N PRO A 167 3.12 3.56 -3.32
CA PRO A 167 4.47 3.90 -2.84
C PRO A 167 5.54 3.94 -3.94
N ARG A 168 5.25 3.40 -5.13
CA ARG A 168 6.17 3.44 -6.29
C ARG A 168 6.09 4.76 -7.06
N VAL A 169 5.12 5.62 -6.74
CA VAL A 169 4.96 6.96 -7.30
C VAL A 169 5.58 7.98 -6.34
N ALA A 170 6.62 8.68 -6.79
CA ALA A 170 7.28 9.72 -6.00
C ALA A 170 6.46 11.02 -5.95
N ARG A 171 5.84 11.41 -7.06
CA ARG A 171 4.97 12.58 -7.16
C ARG A 171 4.04 12.49 -8.36
N VAL A 172 3.08 13.40 -8.42
CA VAL A 172 2.15 13.56 -9.54
C VAL A 172 2.27 14.98 -10.07
N GLU A 173 2.42 15.10 -11.38
CA GLU A 173 2.57 16.36 -12.12
C GLU A 173 1.36 16.60 -13.01
N ASN A 174 0.99 17.88 -13.14
CA ASN A 174 -0.05 18.39 -14.04
C ASN A 174 -1.40 17.63 -14.03
N PRO A 175 -2.01 17.36 -12.85
CA PRO A 175 -3.36 16.81 -12.83
C PRO A 175 -4.33 17.86 -13.36
N THR A 176 -4.91 17.60 -14.53
CA THR A 176 -5.85 18.49 -15.21
C THR A 176 -7.11 17.71 -15.57
N ALA A 177 -8.26 18.36 -15.41
CA ALA A 177 -9.55 17.81 -15.78
C ALA A 177 -10.16 18.69 -16.87
N ASP A 178 -10.62 18.06 -17.93
CA ASP A 178 -11.27 18.70 -19.07
C ASP A 178 -12.65 18.11 -19.28
N ILE A 179 -13.60 18.94 -19.70
CA ILE A 179 -14.97 18.52 -19.96
C ILE A 179 -15.05 18.05 -21.40
N GLN A 180 -15.38 16.77 -21.60
CA GLN A 180 -15.50 16.16 -22.92
C GLN A 180 -16.94 15.68 -23.13
N GLY A 181 -17.75 16.50 -23.80
CA GLY A 181 -19.19 16.25 -23.95
C GLY A 181 -19.89 16.23 -22.59
N ASP A 182 -20.51 15.10 -22.26
CA ASP A 182 -21.22 14.89 -20.99
C ASP A 182 -20.33 14.24 -19.91
N GLY A 183 -19.03 14.12 -20.15
CA GLY A 183 -18.07 13.50 -19.25
C GLY A 183 -16.94 14.42 -18.81
N ILE A 184 -16.21 14.00 -17.78
CA ILE A 184 -14.96 14.63 -17.34
C ILE A 184 -13.81 13.68 -17.66
N ALA A 185 -12.83 14.16 -18.42
CA ALA A 185 -11.58 13.46 -18.66
C ALA A 185 -10.49 14.07 -17.79
N VAL A 186 -9.88 13.27 -16.93
CA VAL A 186 -8.76 13.69 -16.08
C VAL A 186 -7.47 13.09 -16.63
N THR A 187 -6.45 13.92 -16.79
CA THR A 187 -5.10 13.48 -17.18
C THR A 187 -4.09 13.95 -16.13
N ALA A 188 -3.10 13.10 -15.84
CA ALA A 188 -2.02 13.41 -14.91
C ALA A 188 -0.77 12.61 -15.30
N THR A 189 0.40 13.11 -14.91
CA THR A 189 1.66 12.38 -15.08
C THR A 189 2.14 11.89 -13.72
N ALA A 190 2.18 10.57 -13.52
CA ALA A 190 2.81 9.98 -12.35
C ALA A 190 4.32 9.93 -12.58
N VAL A 191 5.09 10.51 -11.66
CA VAL A 191 6.55 10.39 -11.66
C VAL A 191 6.92 9.29 -10.68
N THR A 192 7.56 8.26 -11.19
CA THR A 192 7.99 7.09 -10.43
C THR A 192 9.19 7.41 -9.53
N VAL A 193 9.49 6.53 -8.58
CA VAL A 193 10.63 6.68 -7.65
C VAL A 193 12.00 6.67 -8.33
N ASP A 194 12.12 6.10 -9.54
CA ASP A 194 13.33 6.15 -10.38
C ASP A 194 13.34 7.36 -11.33
N GLY A 195 12.30 8.22 -11.28
CA GLY A 195 12.22 9.46 -12.05
C GLY A 195 11.58 9.35 -13.43
N GLN A 196 11.05 8.19 -13.82
CA GLN A 196 10.32 8.05 -15.08
C GLN A 196 8.96 8.75 -15.03
N HIS A 197 8.55 9.30 -16.17
CA HIS A 197 7.27 9.97 -16.34
C HIS A 197 6.27 9.00 -17.00
N LEU A 198 5.24 8.63 -16.25
CA LEU A 198 4.17 7.74 -16.69
C LEU A 198 2.86 8.54 -16.84
N PRO A 199 2.41 8.82 -18.08
CA PRO A 199 1.12 9.46 -18.30
C PRO A 199 -0.02 8.51 -17.93
N VAL A 200 -0.95 8.99 -17.10
CA VAL A 200 -2.14 8.26 -16.66
C VAL A 200 -3.38 9.13 -16.88
N GLY A 201 -4.44 8.54 -17.42
CA GLY A 201 -5.70 9.21 -17.68
C GLY A 201 -6.90 8.41 -17.20
N MET A 202 -7.97 9.12 -16.85
CA MET A 202 -9.26 8.55 -16.47
C MET A 202 -10.38 9.33 -17.16
N GLY A 203 -11.22 8.63 -17.92
CA GLY A 203 -12.47 9.19 -18.47
C GLY A 203 -13.64 8.85 -17.56
N MET A 204 -14.49 9.83 -17.26
CA MET A 204 -15.70 9.68 -16.47
C MET A 204 -16.88 10.11 -17.31
N ASN A 205 -17.48 9.16 -18.03
CA ASN A 205 -18.62 9.43 -18.89
C ASN A 205 -19.89 8.90 -18.22
N ASN A 206 -21.00 9.59 -18.45
CA ASN A 206 -22.33 9.16 -17.98
C ASN A 206 -22.92 8.01 -18.83
N ALA A 207 -22.09 7.36 -19.66
CA ALA A 207 -22.53 6.27 -20.51
C ALA A 207 -22.72 5.01 -19.67
N PHE A 208 -23.97 4.74 -19.31
CA PHE A 208 -24.44 3.40 -19.03
C PHE A 208 -24.04 2.53 -20.24
N SER A 209 -23.00 1.71 -20.08
CA SER A 209 -22.72 0.66 -21.04
C SER A 209 -23.68 -0.48 -20.72
N ASP A 210 -24.64 -0.70 -21.62
CA ASP A 210 -25.45 -1.91 -21.69
C ASP A 210 -24.58 -3.17 -21.86
#